data_AF-A0A1B2EK27-F1
#
_entry.id   AF-A0A1B2EK27-F1
#
_cell.length_a   1.000
_cell.length_b   1.000
_cell.length_c   1.000
_cell.angle_alpha   90.00
_cell.angle_beta   90.00
_cell.angle_gamma   90.00
#
_symmetry.space_group_name_H-M   'P 1'
#
loop_
_entity.id
_entity.type
_entity.pdbx_description
1 polymer ?
#
loop_
_entity_poly.entity_id
_entity_poly.type
_entity_poly.pdbx_seq_one_letter_code
_entity_poly.pdbx_strand_id
1 'polypeptide(L)' 'MTPDQVELVAQAFYAVEYPGSWNSASEPLRAYFRNLARMAIRLLGQQMAQCRSSATPAPMISSQADRREKAVPEIH' A
#
# COMPACT_ATOMS: atom_id res chain seq x y z
N MET A 1 -9.83 -6.77 5.56
CA MET A 1 -10.43 -7.04 4.23
C MET A 1 -11.80 -7.63 4.48
N THR A 2 -12.87 -6.98 4.01
CA THR A 2 -14.23 -7.51 4.21
C THR A 2 -14.55 -8.55 3.13
N PRO A 3 -15.39 -9.55 3.43
CA PRO A 3 -15.84 -10.53 2.44
C PRO A 3 -16.43 -9.89 1.17
N ASP A 4 -17.14 -8.78 1.32
CA ASP A 4 -17.81 -8.07 0.22
C ASP A 4 -16.83 -7.51 -0.82
N GLN A 5 -15.66 -7.01 -0.38
CA GLN A 5 -14.63 -6.51 -1.29
C GLN A 5 -14.01 -7.63 -2.13
N VAL A 6 -13.85 -8.82 -1.53
CA VAL A 6 -13.36 -10.01 -2.25
C VAL A 6 -14.32 -10.36 -3.37
N GLU A 7 -15.62 -10.41 -3.07
CA GLU A 7 -16.64 -10.88 -4.00
C GLU A 7 -16.79 -9.91 -5.18
N LEU A 8 -16.76 -8.59 -4.95
CA LEU A 8 -16.80 -7.59 -6.03
C LEU A 8 -15.61 -7.70 -6.98
N VAL A 9 -14.39 -7.85 -6.45
CA VAL A 9 -13.19 -7.97 -7.27
C VAL A 9 -13.18 -9.31 -8.01
N ALA A 10 -13.62 -10.39 -7.37
CA ALA A 10 -13.74 -11.70 -7.99
C ALA A 10 -14.74 -11.69 -9.16
N GLN A 11 -15.90 -11.04 -8.99
CA GLN A 11 -16.90 -10.83 -10.04
C GLN A 11 -16.33 -10.03 -11.21
N ALA A 12 -15.61 -8.95 -10.93
CA ALA A 12 -15.00 -8.13 -11.96
C ALA A 12 -13.96 -8.93 -12.79
N PHE A 13 -13.10 -9.71 -12.12
CA PHE A 13 -12.14 -10.57 -12.82
C PHE A 13 -12.82 -11.65 -13.65
N TYR A 14 -13.86 -12.29 -13.10
CA TYR A 14 -14.63 -13.29 -13.84
C TYR A 14 -15.29 -12.72 -15.10
N ALA A 15 -15.91 -11.54 -15.00
CA ALA A 15 -16.62 -10.91 -16.11
C ALA A 15 -15.71 -10.53 -17.30
N VAL A 16 -14.39 -10.39 -17.07
CA VAL A 16 -13.41 -10.15 -18.13
C VAL A 16 -13.15 -11.42 -18.95
N GLU A 17 -13.12 -12.57 -18.29
CA GLU A 17 -12.77 -13.84 -18.94
C GLU A 17 -13.98 -14.63 -19.43
N TYR A 18 -15.14 -14.44 -18.79
CA TYR A 18 -16.33 -15.24 -19.04
C TYR A 18 -17.53 -14.36 -19.41
N PRO A 19 -18.22 -14.65 -20.53
CA PRO A 19 -19.42 -13.91 -20.94
C PRO A 19 -20.67 -14.28 -20.10
N GLY A 20 -20.55 -15.21 -19.16
CA GLY A 20 -21.63 -15.72 -18.33
C GLY A 20 -21.89 -14.90 -17.07
N SER A 21 -22.96 -15.23 -16.35
CA SER A 21 -23.25 -14.64 -15.05
C SER A 21 -22.38 -15.28 -13.96
N TRP A 22 -21.80 -14.47 -13.08
CA TRP A 22 -21.07 -14.95 -11.90
C TRP A 22 -21.86 -15.97 -11.07
N ASN A 23 -23.16 -15.77 -10.93
CA ASN A 23 -24.02 -16.65 -10.12
C ASN A 23 -24.25 -18.02 -10.79
N SER A 24 -23.98 -18.13 -12.09
CA SER A 24 -24.05 -19.39 -12.84
C SER A 24 -22.72 -20.14 -12.89
N ALA A 25 -21.62 -19.51 -12.44
CA ALA A 25 -20.31 -20.15 -12.38
C ALA A 25 -20.31 -21.27 -11.32
N SER A 26 -19.58 -22.35 -11.62
CA SER A 26 -19.39 -23.44 -10.66
C SER A 26 -18.65 -22.97 -9.41
N GLU A 27 -18.93 -23.58 -8.26
CA GLU A 27 -18.30 -23.17 -7.01
C GLU A 27 -16.76 -23.25 -7.04
N PRO A 28 -16.11 -24.27 -7.66
CA PRO A 28 -14.66 -24.27 -7.81
C PRO A 28 -14.13 -23.07 -8.61
N LEU A 29 -14.84 -22.65 -9.64
CA LEU A 29 -14.47 -21.50 -10.46
C LEU A 29 -14.63 -20.20 -9.68
N ARG A 30 -15.72 -20.05 -8.92
CA ARG A 30 -15.92 -18.90 -8.03
C ARG A 30 -14.84 -18.85 -6.94
N ALA A 31 -14.48 -19.99 -6.36
CA ALA A 31 -13.41 -20.08 -5.37
C ALA A 31 -12.05 -19.67 -5.95
N TYR A 32 -11.76 -20.07 -7.20
CA TYR A 32 -10.56 -19.64 -7.92
C TYR A 32 -10.48 -18.11 -8.05
N PHE A 33 -11.54 -17.47 -8.56
CA PHE A 33 -11.58 -16.01 -8.70
C PHE A 33 -11.53 -15.26 -7.37
N ARG A 34 -12.16 -15.79 -6.31
CA ARG A 34 -12.03 -15.23 -4.95
C ARG A 34 -10.59 -15.29 -4.45
N ASN A 35 -9.85 -16.34 -4.76
CA ASN A 35 -8.43 -16.44 -4.40
C ASN A 35 -7.58 -15.41 -5.17
N LEU A 36 -7.83 -15.24 -6.47
CA LEU A 36 -7.20 -14.18 -7.26
C LEU A 36 -7.49 -12.79 -6.69
N ALA A 37 -8.75 -12.51 -6.34
CA ALA A 37 -9.17 -11.25 -5.73
C ALA A 37 -8.44 -10.98 -4.40
N ARG A 38 -8.31 -11.99 -3.53
CA ARG A 38 -7.52 -11.88 -2.28
C ARG A 38 -6.07 -11.53 -2.54
N MET A 39 -5.44 -12.19 -3.51
CA MET A 39 -4.05 -11.90 -3.89
C MET A 39 -3.90 -10.47 -4.42
N ALA A 40 -4.77 -10.04 -5.33
CA ALA A 40 -4.71 -8.70 -5.92
C ALA A 40 -4.89 -7.61 -4.85
N ILE A 41 -5.87 -7.74 -3.96
CA ILE A 41 -6.10 -6.78 -2.88
C ILE A 41 -4.90 -6.73 -1.92
N ARG A 42 -4.31 -7.88 -1.59
CA ARG A 42 -3.11 -7.93 -0.73
C ARG A 42 -1.93 -7.24 -1.39
N LEU A 43 -1.67 -7.51 -2.67
CA LEU A 43 -0.56 -6.88 -3.41
C LEU A 43 -0.75 -5.37 -3.52
N LEU A 44 -1.96 -4.91 -3.83
CA LEU A 44 -2.29 -3.49 -3.87
C LEU A 44 -2.08 -2.82 -2.49
N GLY A 45 -2.53 -3.48 -1.42
CA GLY A 45 -2.30 -2.99 -0.05
C GLY A 45 -0.81 -2.86 0.30
N GLN A 46 0.02 -3.82 -0.13
CA GLN A 46 1.47 -3.77 0.06
C GLN A 46 2.10 -2.63 -0.73
N GLN A 47 1.72 -2.44 -2.00
CA GLN A 47 2.23 -1.34 -2.83
C GLN A 47 1.84 0.03 -2.25
N MET A 48 0.59 0.21 -1.83
CA MET A 48 0.15 1.45 -1.20
C MET A 48 0.91 1.73 0.11
N ALA A 49 1.18 0.71 0.92
CA ALA A 49 1.97 0.87 2.13
C ALA A 49 3.41 1.30 1.83
N GLN A 50 4.03 0.70 0.81
CA GLN A 50 5.38 1.08 0.35
C GLN A 50 5.43 2.54 -0.12
N CYS A 51 4.47 2.96 -0.96
CA CYS A 51 4.39 4.34 -1.44
C CYS A 51 4.22 5.36 -0.28
N ARG A 52 3.45 5.01 0.75
CA ARG A 52 3.27 5.86 1.94
C ARG A 52 4.56 5.96 2.76
N SER A 53 5.26 4.84 2.96
CA SER A 53 6.53 4.84 3.69
C SER A 53 7.62 5.64 2.97
N SER A 54 7.67 5.61 1.63
CA SER A 54 8.60 6.43 0.83
C SER A 54 8.24 7.91 0.79
N ALA A 55 7.00 8.27 1.12
CA ALA A 55 6.53 9.65 1.17
C ALA A 55 6.74 10.33 2.53
N THR A 56 7.37 9.64 3.50
CA THR A 56 7.80 10.27 4.75
C THR A 56 8.96 11.22 4.41
N PRO A 57 8.80 12.55 4.52
CA PRO A 57 9.90 13.46 4.28
C PRO A 57 10.98 13.13 5.30
N ALA A 58 12.22 12.95 4.82
CA ALA A 58 13.38 12.82 5.70
C ALA A 58 13.32 13.98 6.71
N PRO A 59 13.54 13.75 8.01
CA PRO A 59 13.70 14.86 8.93
C PRO A 59 14.81 15.72 8.35
N MET A 60 14.47 16.96 7.97
CA MET A 60 15.47 17.96 7.61
C MET A 60 16.43 17.99 8.77
N ILE A 61 17.62 17.43 8.57
CA ILE A 61 18.74 17.63 9.47
C ILE A 61 18.98 19.13 9.41
N SER A 62 18.45 19.84 10.40
CA SER A 62 18.80 21.24 10.63
C SER A 62 20.30 21.22 10.90
N SER A 63 21.10 21.47 9.86
CA SER A 63 22.51 21.76 9.96
C SER A 63 22.67 23.10 10.67
N GLN A 64 22.42 23.11 11.98
CA GLN A 64 22.85 24.17 12.87
C GLN A 64 24.17 23.75 13.50
N ALA A 65 25.15 23.51 12.63
CA ALA A 65 26.54 23.39 12.98
C ALA A 65 27.25 24.68 12.54
N ASP A 66 26.98 25.80 13.20
CA ASP A 66 27.96 26.89 13.35
C ASP A 66 27.50 27.91 14.40
N ARG A 67 27.90 27.69 15.67
CA ARG A 67 28.21 28.74 16.65
C ARG A 67 28.78 28.08 17.91
N ARG A 68 29.98 27.50 17.77
CA ARG A 68 30.87 27.34 18.93
C ARG A 68 31.64 28.64 19.11
N GLU A 69 31.32 29.32 20.21
CA GLU A 69 32.27 29.88 21.16
C GLU A 69 33.57 30.46 20.58
N LYS A 70 33.65 31.79 20.55
CA LYS A 70 34.87 32.47 20.99
C LYS A 70 34.55 33.22 22.27
N ALA A 71 34.74 32.54 23.40
CA ALA A 71 35.03 33.20 24.65
C ALA A 71 36.36 33.96 24.46
N VAL A 72 36.29 35.29 24.52
CA VAL A 72 37.47 36.16 24.62
C VAL A 72 37.81 36.25 26.10
N PRO A 73 38.99 35.78 26.56
CA PRO A 73 39.46 36.12 27.90
C PRO A 73 40.01 37.55 27.85
N GLU A 74 39.37 38.47 28.56
CA GLU A 74 39.92 39.80 28.80
C GLU A 74 41.02 39.67 29.86
N ILE A 75 42.25 40.00 29.47
CA ILE A 75 43.42 40.10 30.34
C ILE A 75 43.76 41.60 30.39
N HIS A 76 43.41 42.28 31.49
CA HIS A 76 44.28 43.21 32.23
C HIS A 76 43.54 43.93 33.35
#